data_AF-A0A2S3U9C4-F1
#
_entry.id   AF-A0A2S3U9C4-F1
#
_cell.length_a   1.000
_cell.length_b   1.000
_cell.length_c   1.000
_cell.angle_alpha   90.00
_cell.angle_beta   90.00
_cell.angle_gamma   90.00
#
_symmetry.space_group_name_H-M   'P 1'
#
loop_
_entity.id
_entity.type
_entity.pdbx_description
1 polymer ?
#
loop_
_entity_poly.entity_id
_entity_poly.type
_entity_poly.pdbx_seq_one_letter_code
_entity_poly.pdbx_strand_id
1 'polypeptide(L)'
;MAVLRIPVNPEIIDWAISNGEKNESELLKKYALSNWKNPQTDHDYPTFKQIQNFSRDTRIPFNYFFKTELPREKNEFVKFRTVNNQGVQPSRRLIDTIYDMEMRQAWMKDYLLDQNESTKFQFEHIFNDKMDPAAVSKDVIGILDLSDTLGIAMSDDDFFNILRTKISALGILVMQNGVVGTNTRRPLDVDEFRALVLMDSVVPLIFINSRDSKKAKIFSLIHELMHAFFGNNEVLNVFTGSRSGK
;
A
#
# COMPACT_ATOMS: atom_id res chain seq x y z
N MET A 1 -6.37 -28.43 -31.64
CA MET A 1 -5.10 -27.83 -31.17
C MET A 1 -4.62 -28.60 -29.95
N ALA A 2 -3.35 -29.00 -29.90
CA ALA A 2 -2.79 -29.67 -28.74
C ALA A 2 -2.80 -28.72 -27.53
N VAL A 3 -3.27 -29.22 -26.38
CA VAL A 3 -3.34 -28.42 -25.15
C VAL A 3 -1.96 -28.42 -24.50
N LEU A 4 -1.30 -27.26 -24.44
CA LEU A 4 -0.01 -27.11 -23.78
C LEU A 4 -0.17 -27.23 -22.25
N ARG A 5 0.49 -28.23 -21.68
CA ARG A 5 0.58 -28.48 -20.23
C ARG A 5 1.99 -28.21 -19.75
N ILE A 6 2.10 -27.62 -18.56
CA ILE A 6 3.37 -27.12 -18.06
C ILE A 6 3.57 -27.64 -16.64
N PRO A 7 4.68 -28.35 -16.37
CA PRO A 7 5.08 -28.68 -15.01
C PRO A 7 5.27 -27.44 -14.16
N VAL A 8 4.69 -27.45 -12.96
CA VAL A 8 4.82 -26.39 -11.96
C VAL A 8 5.32 -27.04 -10.68
N ASN A 9 6.32 -26.44 -10.03
CA ASN A 9 6.83 -26.93 -8.76
C ASN A 9 5.68 -26.91 -7.70
N PRO A 10 5.36 -28.05 -7.04
CA PRO A 10 4.34 -28.12 -6.00
C PRO A 10 4.51 -27.09 -4.88
N GLU A 11 5.75 -26.80 -4.48
CA GLU A 11 6.04 -25.78 -3.45
C GLU A 11 5.58 -24.38 -3.87
N ILE A 12 5.69 -24.05 -5.17
CA ILE A 12 5.21 -22.78 -5.71
C ILE A 12 3.68 -22.72 -5.71
N ILE A 13 3.02 -23.86 -5.94
CA ILE A 13 1.55 -23.95 -5.85
C ILE A 13 1.11 -23.69 -4.40
N ASP A 14 1.73 -24.38 -3.43
CA ASP A 14 1.44 -24.20 -2.00
C ASP A 14 1.69 -22.76 -1.56
N TRP A 15 2.86 -22.22 -1.91
CA TRP A 15 3.21 -20.84 -1.62
C TRP A 15 2.22 -19.85 -2.24
N ALA A 16 1.78 -20.07 -3.47
CA ALA A 16 0.81 -19.21 -4.14
C ALA A 16 -0.58 -19.25 -3.50
N ILE A 17 -0.97 -20.39 -2.91
CA ILE A 17 -2.20 -20.53 -2.14
C ILE A 17 -2.06 -19.77 -0.82
N SER A 18 -0.97 -19.98 -0.08
CA SER A 18 -0.75 -19.34 1.22
C SER A 18 -0.58 -17.83 1.14
N ASN A 19 -0.01 -17.31 0.06
CA ASN A 19 0.24 -15.88 -0.12
C ASN A 19 -0.76 -15.23 -1.10
N GLY A 20 -1.74 -15.95 -1.61
CA GLY A 20 -2.71 -15.45 -2.59
C GLY A 20 -3.96 -14.84 -1.97
N GLU A 21 -4.81 -14.21 -2.79
CA GLU A 21 -6.06 -13.61 -2.29
C GLU A 21 -7.22 -14.59 -2.09
N LYS A 22 -7.27 -15.67 -2.87
CA LYS A 22 -8.32 -16.69 -2.73
C LYS A 22 -7.89 -17.77 -1.76
N ASN A 23 -8.80 -18.19 -0.90
CA ASN A 23 -8.56 -19.31 0.00
C ASN A 23 -8.46 -20.63 -0.78
N GLU A 24 -7.82 -21.61 -0.15
CA GLU A 24 -7.58 -22.92 -0.73
C GLU A 24 -8.87 -23.64 -1.16
N SER A 25 -9.93 -23.57 -0.35
CA SER A 25 -11.22 -24.20 -0.62
C SER A 25 -11.87 -23.71 -1.91
N GLU A 26 -11.76 -22.41 -2.22
CA GLU A 26 -12.24 -21.84 -3.48
C GLU A 26 -11.40 -22.29 -4.68
N LEU A 27 -10.08 -22.40 -4.50
CA LEU A 27 -9.16 -22.83 -5.54
C LEU A 27 -9.33 -24.32 -5.86
N LEU A 28 -9.52 -25.18 -4.85
CA LEU A 28 -9.78 -26.62 -5.00
C LEU A 28 -11.06 -26.92 -5.80
N LYS A 29 -12.07 -26.05 -5.72
CA LYS A 29 -13.31 -26.19 -6.51
C LYS A 29 -13.09 -25.94 -8.00
N LYS A 30 -12.04 -25.20 -8.36
CA LYS A 30 -11.80 -24.71 -9.73
C LYS A 30 -10.64 -25.40 -10.42
N TYR A 31 -9.66 -25.87 -9.65
CA TYR A 31 -8.41 -26.42 -10.16
C TYR A 31 -8.15 -27.79 -9.52
N ALA A 32 -7.61 -28.72 -10.31
CA ALA A 32 -7.21 -30.04 -9.83
C ALA A 32 -5.87 -29.97 -9.08
N LEU A 33 -5.81 -29.20 -8.00
CA LEU A 33 -4.56 -28.90 -7.29
C LEU A 33 -3.85 -30.16 -6.78
N SER A 34 -4.61 -31.18 -6.33
CA SER A 34 -4.03 -32.46 -5.92
C SER A 34 -3.25 -33.13 -7.05
N ASN A 35 -3.79 -33.10 -8.28
CA ASN A 35 -3.12 -33.64 -9.46
C ASN A 35 -1.91 -32.77 -9.85
N TRP A 36 -2.03 -31.44 -9.74
CA TRP A 36 -0.92 -30.55 -10.07
C TRP A 36 0.25 -30.70 -9.11
N LYS A 37 -0.02 -30.95 -7.82
CA LYS A 37 1.00 -31.16 -6.78
C LYS A 37 1.61 -32.56 -6.85
N ASN A 38 0.85 -33.58 -7.25
CA ASN A 38 1.30 -34.97 -7.35
C ASN A 38 0.96 -35.62 -8.71
N PRO A 39 1.53 -35.11 -9.81
CA PRO A 39 1.20 -35.56 -11.16
C PRO A 39 1.65 -37.01 -11.39
N GLN A 40 0.76 -37.86 -11.92
CA GLN A 40 1.06 -39.24 -12.30
C GLN A 40 1.30 -39.37 -13.80
N THR A 41 0.70 -38.48 -14.58
CA THR A 41 0.79 -38.41 -16.04
C THR A 41 0.96 -36.97 -16.50
N ASP A 42 1.40 -36.77 -17.75
CA ASP A 42 1.49 -35.42 -18.33
C ASP A 42 0.14 -34.69 -18.39
N HIS A 43 -0.98 -35.42 -18.34
CA HIS A 43 -2.33 -34.87 -18.29
C HIS A 43 -2.71 -34.27 -16.93
N ASP A 44 -1.96 -34.57 -15.88
CA ASP A 44 -2.20 -34.02 -14.54
C ASP A 44 -1.66 -32.60 -14.40
N TYR A 45 -0.65 -32.22 -15.18
CA TYR A 45 -0.09 -30.88 -15.13
C TYR A 45 -1.08 -29.80 -15.58
N PRO A 46 -1.05 -28.60 -14.98
CA PRO A 46 -1.88 -27.50 -15.39
C PRO A 46 -1.62 -27.12 -16.85
N THR A 47 -2.69 -26.80 -17.56
CA THR A 47 -2.60 -26.14 -18.86
C THR A 47 -2.11 -24.70 -18.70
N PHE A 48 -1.47 -24.14 -19.72
CA PHE A 48 -1.04 -22.72 -19.71
C PHE A 48 -2.20 -21.78 -19.33
N LYS A 49 -3.41 -22.04 -19.86
CA LYS A 49 -4.60 -21.25 -19.55
C LYS A 49 -5.05 -21.39 -18.09
N GLN A 50 -4.92 -22.58 -17.51
CA GLN A 50 -5.21 -22.80 -16.09
C GLN A 50 -4.21 -22.04 -15.21
N ILE A 51 -2.91 -22.03 -15.54
CA ILE A 51 -1.91 -21.24 -14.80
C ILE A 51 -2.25 -19.74 -14.89
N GLN A 52 -2.63 -19.23 -16.07
CA GLN A 52 -3.06 -17.82 -16.21
C GLN A 52 -4.27 -17.49 -15.33
N ASN A 53 -5.26 -18.38 -15.30
CA ASN A 53 -6.43 -18.21 -14.46
C ASN A 53 -6.09 -18.30 -12.97
N PHE A 54 -5.20 -19.23 -12.60
CA PHE A 54 -4.72 -19.43 -11.24
C PHE A 54 -3.93 -18.22 -10.74
N SER A 55 -3.03 -17.67 -11.56
CA SER A 55 -2.32 -16.41 -11.33
C SER A 55 -3.30 -15.25 -11.09
N ARG A 56 -4.31 -15.08 -11.94
CA ARG A 56 -5.32 -14.02 -11.77
C ARG A 56 -6.13 -14.19 -10.48
N ASP A 57 -6.46 -15.43 -10.13
CA ASP A 57 -7.28 -15.73 -8.96
C ASP A 57 -6.50 -15.57 -7.65
N THR A 58 -5.23 -15.96 -7.63
CA THR A 58 -4.33 -15.82 -6.47
C THR A 58 -3.68 -14.45 -6.38
N ARG A 59 -3.64 -13.69 -7.49
CA ARG A 59 -2.85 -12.45 -7.66
C ARG A 59 -1.34 -12.65 -7.56
N ILE A 60 -0.88 -13.88 -7.74
CA ILE A 60 0.55 -14.16 -7.86
C ILE A 60 1.02 -13.84 -9.28
N PRO A 61 2.16 -13.14 -9.45
CA PRO A 61 2.73 -12.88 -10.76
C PRO A 61 2.85 -14.15 -11.60
N PHE A 62 2.32 -14.10 -12.83
CA PHE A 62 2.21 -15.28 -13.69
C PHE A 62 3.57 -15.96 -13.94
N ASN A 63 4.63 -15.16 -14.06
CA ASN A 63 5.99 -15.64 -14.27
C ASN A 63 6.53 -16.50 -13.11
N TYR A 64 5.96 -16.41 -11.90
CA TYR A 64 6.45 -17.15 -10.74
C TYR A 64 6.18 -18.65 -10.86
N PHE A 65 5.10 -19.05 -11.54
CA PHE A 65 4.75 -20.46 -11.74
C PHE A 65 5.71 -21.22 -12.64
N PHE A 66 6.65 -20.53 -13.30
CA PHE A 66 7.68 -21.13 -14.15
C PHE A 66 9.06 -21.12 -13.49
N LYS A 67 9.17 -20.70 -12.23
CA LYS A 67 10.43 -20.75 -11.47
C LYS A 67 10.67 -22.17 -10.96
N THR A 68 11.95 -22.52 -10.83
CA THR A 68 12.39 -23.77 -10.18
C THR A 68 12.37 -23.65 -8.66
N GLU A 69 12.69 -22.47 -8.14
CA GLU A 69 12.72 -22.14 -6.71
C GLU A 69 11.56 -21.24 -6.31
N LEU A 70 11.22 -21.27 -5.02
CA LEU A 70 10.23 -20.38 -4.42
C LEU A 70 10.53 -18.90 -4.73
N PRO A 71 9.53 -18.12 -5.17
CA PRO A 71 9.70 -16.70 -5.40
C PRO A 71 10.12 -15.98 -4.11
N ARG A 72 11.18 -15.17 -4.20
CA ARG A 72 11.63 -14.29 -3.11
C ARG A 72 11.13 -12.88 -3.37
N GLU A 73 10.03 -12.50 -2.73
CA GLU A 73 9.54 -11.13 -2.77
C GLU A 73 10.22 -10.31 -1.69
N LYS A 74 10.94 -9.26 -2.09
CA LYS A 74 11.49 -8.28 -1.15
C LYS A 74 10.43 -7.23 -0.88
N ASN A 75 9.61 -7.47 0.13
CA ASN A 75 8.64 -6.49 0.61
C ASN A 75 9.33 -5.53 1.58
N GLU A 76 10.23 -4.68 1.08
CA GLU A 76 11.02 -3.79 1.93
C GLU A 76 10.16 -2.87 2.81
N PHE A 77 8.97 -2.50 2.31
CA PHE A 77 8.00 -1.69 3.06
C PHE A 77 7.51 -2.35 4.36
N VAL A 78 7.66 -3.67 4.53
CA VAL A 78 7.30 -4.38 5.77
C VAL A 78 8.12 -3.85 6.95
N LYS A 79 9.34 -3.36 6.71
CA LYS A 79 10.19 -2.75 7.76
C LYS A 79 9.62 -1.43 8.29
N PHE A 80 8.71 -0.80 7.54
CA PHE A 80 8.09 0.49 7.89
C PHE A 80 6.71 0.32 8.54
N ARG A 81 6.25 -0.91 8.77
CA ARG A 81 4.98 -1.17 9.47
C ARG A 81 5.11 -0.84 10.96
N THR A 82 4.05 -0.23 11.51
CA THR A 82 3.93 -0.02 12.96
C THR A 82 4.06 -1.33 13.74
N VAL A 83 4.57 -1.21 14.98
CA VAL A 83 5.07 -2.29 15.86
C VAL A 83 4.13 -3.50 16.01
N ASN A 84 2.81 -3.33 15.87
CA ASN A 84 1.82 -4.39 16.07
C ASN A 84 1.66 -5.37 14.90
N ASN A 85 2.36 -5.19 13.77
CA ASN A 85 2.21 -6.06 12.59
C ASN A 85 3.54 -6.53 12.00
N GLN A 86 4.61 -6.51 12.79
CA GLN A 86 5.92 -7.02 12.40
C GLN A 86 5.85 -8.56 12.32
N GLY A 87 6.07 -9.11 11.12
CA GLY A 87 6.14 -10.56 10.88
C GLY A 87 4.94 -11.19 10.17
N VAL A 88 3.82 -10.47 10.02
CA VAL A 88 2.68 -10.94 9.21
C VAL A 88 2.95 -10.65 7.73
N GLN A 89 2.78 -11.65 6.87
CA GLN A 89 2.92 -11.48 5.43
C GLN A 89 1.94 -10.42 4.91
N PRO A 90 2.38 -9.43 4.11
CA PRO A 90 1.49 -8.44 3.52
C PRO A 90 0.51 -9.08 2.54
N SER A 91 -0.71 -8.58 2.50
CA SER A 91 -1.68 -9.01 1.52
C SER A 91 -1.26 -8.59 0.11
N ARG A 92 -1.73 -9.34 -0.89
CA ARG A 92 -1.57 -8.96 -2.30
C ARG A 92 -2.17 -7.60 -2.62
N ARG A 93 -3.17 -7.16 -1.85
CA ARG A 93 -3.80 -5.84 -2.04
C ARG A 93 -2.86 -4.72 -1.64
N LEU A 94 -2.21 -4.86 -0.49
CA LEU A 94 -1.24 -3.87 -0.02
C LEU A 94 0.01 -3.86 -0.89
N ILE A 95 0.57 -5.03 -1.25
CA ILE A 95 1.71 -5.13 -2.17
C ILE A 95 1.40 -4.39 -3.48
N ASP A 96 0.29 -4.73 -4.14
CA ASP A 96 -0.08 -4.10 -5.41
C ASP A 96 -0.34 -2.60 -5.26
N THR A 97 -0.89 -2.16 -4.12
CA THR A 97 -1.15 -0.74 -3.85
C THR A 97 0.17 0.04 -3.71
N ILE A 98 1.13 -0.49 -2.96
CA ILE A 98 2.45 0.14 -2.80
C ILE A 98 3.16 0.22 -4.14
N TYR A 99 3.17 -0.86 -4.94
CA TYR A 99 3.78 -0.82 -6.27
C TYR A 99 3.11 0.18 -7.21
N ASP A 100 1.77 0.32 -7.17
CA ASP A 100 1.09 1.36 -7.94
C ASP A 100 1.51 2.76 -7.48
N MET A 101 1.70 2.98 -6.17
CA MET A 101 2.14 4.27 -5.63
C MET A 101 3.59 4.58 -5.98
N GLU A 102 4.50 3.62 -5.85
CA GLU A 102 5.90 3.74 -6.27
C GLU A 102 6.01 4.08 -7.76
N MET A 103 5.24 3.39 -8.60
CA MET A 103 5.20 3.66 -10.04
C MET A 103 4.71 5.09 -10.36
N ARG A 104 3.67 5.55 -9.66
CA ARG A 104 3.14 6.92 -9.84
C ARG A 104 4.10 7.99 -9.33
N GLN A 105 4.77 7.74 -8.20
CA GLN A 105 5.79 8.61 -7.66
C GLN A 105 6.97 8.73 -8.63
N ALA A 106 7.47 7.60 -9.13
CA ALA A 106 8.54 7.57 -10.13
C ALA A 106 8.15 8.34 -11.40
N TRP A 107 6.95 8.09 -11.93
CA TRP A 107 6.45 8.83 -13.10
C TRP A 107 6.36 10.34 -12.85
N MET A 108 5.85 10.77 -11.70
CA MET A 108 5.77 12.20 -11.35
C MET A 108 7.16 12.82 -11.20
N LYS A 109 8.10 12.09 -10.60
CA LYS A 109 9.49 12.52 -10.46
C LYS A 109 10.15 12.71 -11.81
N ASP A 110 10.04 11.71 -12.70
CA ASP A 110 10.57 11.79 -14.07
C ASP A 110 9.95 12.97 -14.82
N TYR A 111 8.63 13.16 -14.70
CA TYR A 111 7.94 14.29 -15.31
C TYR A 111 8.48 15.65 -14.83
N LEU A 112 8.67 15.85 -13.52
CA LEU A 112 9.20 17.11 -12.98
C LEU A 112 10.66 17.36 -13.37
N LEU A 113 11.47 16.29 -13.46
CA LEU A 113 12.84 16.38 -13.95
C LEU A 113 12.87 16.84 -15.41
N ASP A 114 12.00 16.27 -16.26
CA ASP A 114 11.88 16.65 -17.67
C ASP A 114 11.43 18.11 -17.87
N GLN A 115 10.63 18.65 -16.94
CA GLN A 115 10.20 20.05 -16.96
C GLN A 115 11.24 21.03 -16.37
N ASN A 116 12.37 20.54 -15.82
CA ASN A 116 13.30 21.33 -14.99
C ASN A 116 12.62 21.99 -13.78
N GLU A 117 11.51 21.43 -13.30
CA GLU A 117 10.75 21.91 -12.14
C GLU A 117 11.08 21.12 -10.87
N SER A 118 12.01 20.15 -10.94
CA SER A 118 12.42 19.36 -9.78
C SER A 118 13.18 20.22 -8.76
N THR A 119 12.48 20.63 -7.71
CA THR A 119 13.10 21.21 -6.51
C THR A 119 13.14 20.15 -5.42
N LYS A 120 14.23 20.12 -4.63
CA LYS A 120 14.29 19.24 -3.46
C LYS A 120 13.13 19.57 -2.52
N PHE A 121 12.46 18.56 -1.99
CA PHE A 121 11.45 18.72 -0.96
C PHE A 121 12.04 19.47 0.24
N GLN A 122 11.52 20.67 0.50
CA GLN A 122 12.15 21.63 1.42
C GLN A 122 11.82 21.38 2.89
N PHE A 123 10.81 20.54 3.15
CA PHE A 123 10.32 20.27 4.49
C PHE A 123 10.82 18.94 5.07
N GLU A 124 11.78 18.29 4.39
CA GLU A 124 12.45 17.09 4.90
C GLU A 124 13.36 17.45 6.10
N HIS A 125 13.23 16.71 7.21
CA HIS A 125 14.02 16.87 8.44
C HIS A 125 13.91 18.25 9.13
N ILE A 126 12.78 18.94 8.99
CA ILE A 126 12.56 20.24 9.67
C ILE A 126 12.24 20.08 11.16
N PHE A 127 11.82 18.89 11.59
CA PHE A 127 11.52 18.57 12.98
C PHE A 127 12.37 17.40 13.49
N ASN A 128 12.53 17.31 14.81
CA ASN A 128 13.15 16.16 15.49
C ASN A 128 12.41 15.80 16.79
N ASP A 129 12.75 14.64 17.35
CA ASP A 129 12.14 14.02 18.52
C ASP A 129 12.33 14.79 19.85
N LYS A 130 13.23 15.77 19.87
CA LYS A 130 13.51 16.60 21.06
C LYS A 130 12.75 17.92 21.06
N MET A 131 12.05 18.24 19.97
CA MET A 131 11.28 19.48 19.86
C MET A 131 10.00 19.38 20.68
N ASP A 132 9.59 20.52 21.25
CA ASP A 132 8.34 20.60 22.01
C ASP A 132 7.12 20.35 21.08
N PRO A 133 6.25 19.38 21.38
CA PRO A 133 5.09 19.08 20.54
C PRO A 133 4.15 20.28 20.32
N ALA A 134 4.01 21.18 21.30
CA ALA A 134 3.15 22.35 21.14
C ALA A 134 3.77 23.37 20.16
N ALA A 135 5.08 23.58 20.22
CA ALA A 135 5.81 24.39 19.23
C ALA A 135 5.70 23.78 17.82
N VAL A 136 5.95 22.48 17.66
CA VAL A 136 5.82 21.78 16.36
C VAL A 136 4.42 21.94 15.80
N SER A 137 3.38 21.75 16.62
CA SER A 137 1.99 21.93 16.19
C SER A 137 1.72 23.34 15.67
N LYS A 138 2.24 24.38 16.35
CA LYS A 138 2.12 25.77 15.91
C LYS A 138 2.82 26.00 14.56
N ASP A 139 4.00 25.44 14.39
CA ASP A 139 4.75 25.56 13.13
C ASP A 139 4.03 24.87 11.98
N VAL A 140 3.50 23.66 12.19
CA VAL A 140 2.71 22.93 11.18
C VAL A 140 1.46 23.71 10.78
N ILE A 141 0.76 24.34 11.73
CA ILE A 141 -0.39 25.21 11.45
C ILE A 141 0.03 26.39 10.56
N GLY A 142 1.20 26.99 10.82
CA GLY A 142 1.76 28.06 10.01
C GLY A 142 2.17 27.62 8.60
N ILE A 143 2.86 26.48 8.48
CA ILE A 143 3.30 25.89 7.20
C ILE A 143 2.10 25.57 6.30
N LEU A 144 1.04 25.01 6.88
CA LEU A 144 -0.19 24.69 6.15
C LEU A 144 -1.12 25.91 5.99
N ASP A 145 -0.77 27.06 6.55
CA ASP A 145 -1.59 28.28 6.53
C ASP A 145 -3.04 27.99 6.94
N LEU A 146 -3.19 27.40 8.14
CA LEU A 146 -4.47 26.96 8.70
C LEU A 146 -5.03 27.90 9.76
N SER A 147 -4.34 29.00 10.09
CA SER A 147 -4.74 29.90 11.16
C SER A 147 -6.17 30.43 11.00
N ASP A 148 -6.56 30.79 9.78
CA ASP A 148 -7.92 31.27 9.48
C ASP A 148 -8.93 30.13 9.29
N THR A 149 -8.48 28.89 9.16
CA THR A 149 -9.34 27.71 9.00
C THR A 149 -9.75 27.13 10.35
N LEU A 150 -8.84 27.17 11.33
CA LEU A 150 -9.07 26.61 12.66
C LEU A 150 -10.11 27.45 13.43
N GLY A 151 -11.15 26.79 13.94
CA GLY A 151 -12.24 27.45 14.67
C GLY A 151 -13.45 27.81 13.81
N ILE A 152 -13.36 27.68 12.48
CA ILE A 152 -14.52 27.72 11.60
C ILE A 152 -15.24 26.37 11.67
N ALA A 153 -16.55 26.41 11.93
CA ALA A 153 -17.38 25.21 11.89
C ALA A 153 -17.50 24.70 10.44
N MET A 154 -17.04 23.48 10.19
CA MET A 154 -17.13 22.81 8.89
C MET A 154 -17.26 21.29 9.06
N SER A 155 -17.58 20.59 7.98
CA SER A 155 -17.64 19.13 8.00
C SER A 155 -16.23 18.51 8.01
N ASP A 156 -16.13 17.27 8.51
CA ASP A 156 -14.88 16.51 8.45
C ASP A 156 -14.38 16.33 6.99
N ASP A 157 -15.30 16.28 6.02
CA ASP A 157 -14.95 16.15 4.60
C ASP A 157 -14.36 17.44 4.02
N ASP A 158 -14.94 18.58 4.37
CA ASP A 158 -14.42 19.88 3.95
C ASP A 158 -13.02 20.10 4.54
N PHE A 159 -12.87 19.81 5.84
CA PHE A 159 -11.59 19.94 6.51
C PHE A 159 -10.52 19.00 5.90
N PHE A 160 -10.87 17.75 5.62
CA PHE A 160 -9.96 16.82 4.95
C PHE A 160 -9.53 17.32 3.56
N ASN A 161 -10.45 17.88 2.77
CA ASN A 161 -10.13 18.42 1.45
C ASN A 161 -9.23 19.66 1.52
N ILE A 162 -9.45 20.53 2.51
CA ILE A 162 -8.57 21.68 2.77
C ILE A 162 -7.17 21.18 3.12
N LEU A 163 -7.05 20.27 4.09
CA LEU A 163 -5.75 19.69 4.46
C LEU A 163 -5.04 19.06 3.27
N ARG A 164 -5.75 18.24 2.48
CA ARG A 164 -5.19 17.62 1.28
C ARG A 164 -4.66 18.67 0.29
N THR A 165 -5.39 19.76 0.09
CA THR A 165 -4.99 20.85 -0.82
C THR A 165 -3.75 21.57 -0.29
N LYS A 166 -3.75 21.95 0.99
CA LYS A 166 -2.61 22.63 1.63
C LYS A 166 -1.36 21.75 1.65
N ILE A 167 -1.49 20.47 1.97
CA ILE A 167 -0.38 19.50 1.94
C ILE A 167 0.13 19.30 0.51
N SER A 168 -0.76 19.20 -0.48
CA SER A 168 -0.33 19.05 -1.88
C SER A 168 0.46 20.26 -2.38
N ALA A 169 0.10 21.47 -1.91
CA ALA A 169 0.83 22.69 -2.23
C ALA A 169 2.27 22.73 -1.67
N LEU A 170 2.61 21.87 -0.70
CA LEU A 170 3.99 21.71 -0.20
C LEU A 170 4.87 20.84 -1.11
N GLY A 171 4.33 20.35 -2.23
CA GLY A 171 5.03 19.42 -3.13
C GLY A 171 4.87 17.93 -2.75
N ILE A 172 3.92 17.60 -1.88
CA ILE A 172 3.63 16.21 -1.49
C ILE A 172 2.49 15.67 -2.36
N LEU A 173 2.69 14.54 -3.01
CA LEU A 173 1.66 13.87 -3.79
C LEU A 173 0.65 13.16 -2.86
N VAL A 174 -0.54 13.73 -2.68
CA VAL A 174 -1.58 13.14 -1.82
C VAL A 174 -2.61 12.34 -2.62
N MET A 175 -2.54 11.02 -2.49
CA MET A 175 -3.43 10.05 -3.13
C MET A 175 -4.42 9.45 -2.12
N GLN A 176 -5.60 9.08 -2.59
CA GLN A 176 -6.56 8.31 -1.79
C GLN A 176 -7.30 7.31 -2.65
N ASN A 177 -7.51 6.10 -2.14
CA ASN A 177 -8.33 5.09 -2.80
C ASN A 177 -8.84 4.07 -1.78
N GLY A 178 -9.96 3.43 -2.08
CA GLY A 178 -10.56 2.39 -1.24
C GLY A 178 -10.43 0.99 -1.83
N VAL A 179 -9.87 0.89 -3.03
CA VAL A 179 -9.72 -0.35 -3.79
C VAL A 179 -8.33 -0.41 -4.42
N VAL A 180 -7.86 -1.60 -4.77
CA VAL A 180 -6.58 -1.76 -5.47
C VAL A 180 -6.71 -1.25 -6.91
N GLY A 181 -5.95 -0.20 -7.25
CA GLY A 181 -6.02 0.47 -8.55
C GLY A 181 -7.45 0.92 -8.86
N THR A 182 -8.05 0.38 -9.93
CA THR A 182 -9.44 0.68 -10.32
C THR A 182 -10.41 -0.47 -10.08
N ASN A 183 -9.97 -1.55 -9.40
CA ASN A 183 -10.75 -2.78 -9.29
C ASN A 183 -11.70 -2.75 -8.08
N THR A 184 -12.96 -2.38 -8.31
CA THR A 184 -14.00 -2.29 -7.27
C THR A 184 -14.30 -3.59 -6.52
N ARG A 185 -13.83 -4.74 -7.03
CA ARG A 185 -13.95 -6.05 -6.38
C ARG A 185 -12.74 -6.40 -5.49
N ARG A 186 -11.74 -5.52 -5.38
CA ARG A 186 -10.57 -5.67 -4.49
C ARG A 186 -10.54 -4.51 -3.49
N PRO A 187 -11.48 -4.47 -2.52
CA PRO A 187 -11.46 -3.45 -1.48
C PRO A 187 -10.21 -3.56 -0.62
N LEU A 188 -9.66 -2.42 -0.22
CA LEU A 188 -8.57 -2.36 0.75
C LEU A 188 -9.09 -2.66 2.16
N ASP A 189 -8.25 -3.25 2.98
CA ASP A 189 -8.58 -3.55 4.37
C ASP A 189 -8.00 -2.46 5.29
N VAL A 190 -8.89 -1.78 6.01
CA VAL A 190 -8.52 -0.71 6.94
C VAL A 190 -7.75 -1.27 8.13
N ASP A 191 -8.03 -2.52 8.52
CA ASP A 191 -7.34 -3.20 9.62
C ASP A 191 -5.93 -3.65 9.21
N GLU A 192 -5.66 -3.78 7.91
CA GLU A 192 -4.32 -4.05 7.39
C GLU A 192 -3.49 -2.77 7.28
N PHE A 193 -4.05 -1.71 6.69
CA PHE A 193 -3.39 -0.42 6.58
C PHE A 193 -4.39 0.72 6.35
N ARG A 194 -4.12 1.85 6.99
CA ARG A 194 -4.97 3.05 6.96
C ARG A 194 -4.38 4.12 6.06
N ALA A 195 -3.06 4.24 6.07
CA ALA A 195 -2.30 5.14 5.24
C ALA A 195 -0.85 4.65 5.08
N LEU A 196 -0.10 5.30 4.20
CA LEU A 196 1.34 5.13 4.07
C LEU A 196 1.96 6.41 3.51
N VAL A 197 3.24 6.59 3.81
CA VAL A 197 4.10 7.62 3.21
C VAL A 197 5.30 6.98 2.53
N LEU A 198 5.56 7.40 1.29
CA LEU A 198 6.74 7.08 0.51
C LEU A 198 7.58 8.35 0.37
N MET A 199 8.71 8.38 1.05
CA MET A 199 9.69 9.45 1.00
C MET A 199 10.51 9.38 -0.27
N ASP A 200 10.59 10.51 -0.94
CA ASP A 200 11.53 10.78 -2.02
C ASP A 200 11.98 12.23 -1.90
N SER A 201 13.23 12.50 -2.25
CA SER A 201 13.83 13.84 -2.14
C SER A 201 13.19 14.89 -3.05
N VAL A 202 12.41 14.46 -4.06
CA VAL A 202 11.75 15.34 -5.03
C VAL A 202 10.23 15.28 -4.86
N VAL A 203 9.66 14.08 -4.77
CA VAL A 203 8.19 13.89 -4.73
C VAL A 203 7.78 12.96 -3.59
N PRO A 204 7.75 13.41 -2.32
CA PRO A 204 7.13 12.61 -1.26
C PRO A 204 5.67 12.31 -1.62
N LEU A 205 5.19 11.11 -1.26
CA LEU A 205 3.83 10.67 -1.56
C LEU A 205 3.17 10.18 -0.28
N ILE A 206 1.94 10.65 -0.04
CA ILE A 206 1.06 10.14 1.02
C ILE A 206 -0.13 9.45 0.36
N PHE A 207 -0.43 8.22 0.76
CA PHE A 207 -1.61 7.50 0.35
C PHE A 207 -2.56 7.26 1.54
N ILE A 208 -3.84 7.54 1.35
CA ILE A 208 -4.90 7.34 2.35
C ILE A 208 -5.89 6.27 1.87
N ASN A 209 -6.16 5.28 2.71
CA ASN A 209 -7.22 4.30 2.48
C ASN A 209 -8.59 4.96 2.66
N SER A 210 -9.32 5.15 1.55
CA SER A 210 -10.58 5.90 1.56
C SER A 210 -11.75 5.15 2.19
N ARG A 211 -11.57 3.88 2.59
CA ARG A 211 -12.57 3.07 3.31
C ARG A 211 -12.62 3.39 4.80
N ASP A 212 -11.65 4.10 5.32
CA ASP A 212 -11.64 4.53 6.71
C ASP A 212 -12.63 5.68 6.95
N SER A 213 -13.00 5.89 8.21
CA SER A 213 -13.85 7.00 8.65
C SER A 213 -13.21 8.36 8.36
N LYS A 214 -14.02 9.40 8.17
CA LYS A 214 -13.51 10.74 7.80
C LYS A 214 -12.53 11.30 8.84
N LYS A 215 -12.87 11.21 10.13
CA LYS A 215 -12.01 11.62 11.25
C LYS A 215 -10.69 10.86 11.26
N ALA A 216 -10.73 9.57 10.99
CA ALA A 216 -9.52 8.77 10.89
C ALA A 216 -8.65 9.18 9.72
N LYS A 217 -9.22 9.46 8.55
CA LYS A 217 -8.45 9.94 7.40
C LYS A 217 -7.77 11.28 7.68
N ILE A 218 -8.43 12.19 8.41
CA ILE A 218 -7.81 13.44 8.88
C ILE A 218 -6.59 13.13 9.76
N PHE A 219 -6.76 12.26 10.76
CA PHE A 219 -5.67 11.85 11.64
C PHE A 219 -4.52 11.22 10.84
N SER A 220 -4.82 10.25 9.97
CA SER A 220 -3.81 9.58 9.14
C SER A 220 -3.09 10.56 8.23
N LEU A 221 -3.79 11.49 7.57
CA LEU A 221 -3.15 12.48 6.70
C LEU A 221 -2.17 13.39 7.46
N ILE A 222 -2.53 13.83 8.66
CA ILE A 222 -1.64 14.63 9.51
C ILE A 222 -0.47 13.77 10.04
N HIS A 223 -0.75 12.52 10.42
CA HIS A 223 0.27 11.58 10.91
C HIS A 223 1.34 11.28 9.85
N GLU A 224 0.92 10.97 8.63
CA GLU A 224 1.84 10.74 7.51
C GLU A 224 2.59 12.01 7.11
N LEU A 225 1.96 13.19 7.22
CA LEU A 225 2.65 14.46 7.01
C LEU A 225 3.80 14.64 8.00
N MET A 226 3.60 14.27 9.27
CA MET A 226 4.67 14.35 10.26
C MET A 226 5.84 13.43 9.89
N HIS A 227 5.57 12.21 9.41
CA HIS A 227 6.63 11.33 8.90
C HIS A 227 7.35 11.91 7.70
N ALA A 228 6.62 12.59 6.81
CA ALA A 228 7.25 13.32 5.72
C ALA A 228 8.20 14.41 6.22
N PHE A 229 7.79 15.17 7.25
CA PHE A 229 8.65 16.18 7.87
C PHE A 229 9.84 15.60 8.64
N PHE A 230 9.71 14.40 9.20
CA PHE A 230 10.83 13.68 9.81
C PHE A 230 11.75 12.99 8.80
N GLY A 231 11.32 12.85 7.54
CA GLY A 231 12.08 12.18 6.49
C GLY A 231 12.01 10.65 6.55
N ASN A 232 10.93 10.09 7.11
CA ASN A 232 10.79 8.66 7.34
C ASN A 232 9.68 8.05 6.47
N ASN A 233 9.92 6.84 5.95
CA ASN A 233 8.87 6.00 5.39
C ASN A 233 8.05 5.36 6.52
N GLU A 234 6.73 5.29 6.36
CA GLU A 234 5.83 4.60 7.28
C GLU A 234 4.69 3.92 6.53
N VAL A 235 4.24 2.77 7.02
CA VAL A 235 2.94 2.18 6.71
C VAL A 235 2.11 2.16 7.99
N LEU A 236 1.14 3.07 8.08
CA LEU A 236 0.32 3.24 9.27
C LEU A 236 -0.75 2.17 9.37
N ASN A 237 -0.63 1.37 10.43
CA ASN A 237 -1.68 0.53 10.96
C ASN A 237 -1.86 0.85 12.45
N VAL A 238 -3.01 1.43 12.81
CA VAL A 238 -3.34 1.72 14.22
C VAL A 238 -4.69 1.08 14.53
N PHE A 239 -4.64 0.05 15.36
CA PHE A 239 -5.80 -0.46 16.06
C PHE A 239 -6.30 0.62 17.03
N THR A 240 -7.41 1.29 16.71
CA THR A 240 -8.14 2.07 17.73
C THR A 240 -9.00 1.09 18.54
N GLY A 241 -8.36 0.34 19.45
CA GLY A 241 -9.02 -0.55 20.39
C GLY A 241 -8.69 -0.16 21.83
N SER A 242 -9.72 0.27 22.56
CA SER A 242 -9.76 0.57 24.01
C SER A 242 -9.16 1.90 24.47
N ARG A 243 -10.06 2.86 24.75
CA ARG A 243 -9.89 3.77 25.89
C ARG A 243 -9.76 2.90 27.14
N SER A 244 -8.55 2.69 27.63
CA SER A 244 -8.37 2.35 29.04
C SER A 244 -8.67 3.62 29.82
N GLY A 245 -9.76 3.61 30.58
CA GLY A 245 -10.03 4.65 31.55
C GLY A 245 -8.89 4.76 32.56
N LYS A 246 -8.54 6.00 32.88
CA LYS A 246 -8.37 6.51 34.25
C LYS A 246 -8.74 7.99 34.22
#